data_AF-A0A1P8V119-F1
#
_entry.id   AF-A0A1P8V119-F1
#
_cell.length_a   1.000
_cell.length_b   1.000
_cell.length_c   1.000
_cell.angle_alpha   90.00
_cell.angle_beta   90.00
_cell.angle_gamma   90.00
#
_symmetry.space_group_name_H-M   'P 1'
#
loop_
_entity.id
_entity.type
_entity.pdbx_description
1 polymer ?
#
loop_
_entity_poly.entity_id
_entity_poly.type
_entity_poly.pdbx_seq_one_letter_code
_entity_poly.pdbx_strand_id
1 'polypeptide(L)'
;MGMATMNVSLPEPMKSWVESRTRDGRYSNVSDYVRDLIRRDQSRQQAIAEIQALADEGMRSGEAQPFDMAAFLESKTAGTR
;
A
#
# COMPACT_ATOMS: atom_id res chain seq x y z
N MET A 1 22.68 -12.13 -7.57
CA MET A 1 22.31 -11.77 -6.18
C MET A 1 21.90 -13.06 -5.46
N GLY A 2 22.50 -13.33 -4.29
CA GLY A 2 22.21 -14.56 -3.54
C GLY A 2 20.87 -14.49 -2.81
N MET A 3 20.15 -15.61 -2.78
CA MET A 3 18.96 -15.73 -1.93
C MET A 3 19.41 -15.91 -0.47
N ALA A 4 18.92 -15.06 0.43
CA ALA A 4 19.08 -15.26 1.86
C ALA A 4 18.02 -16.27 2.35
N THR A 5 18.46 -17.28 3.10
CA THR A 5 17.56 -18.26 3.73
C THR A 5 17.15 -17.76 5.10
N MET A 6 15.85 -17.79 5.39
CA MET A 6 15.27 -17.43 6.68
C MET A 6 14.41 -18.59 7.19
N ASN A 7 14.72 -19.11 8.38
CA ASN A 7 13.92 -20.15 9.04
C ASN A 7 12.91 -19.50 9.97
N VAL A 8 11.65 -19.92 9.88
CA VAL A 8 10.55 -19.39 10.71
C VAL A 8 9.76 -20.56 11.29
N SER A 9 9.60 -20.59 12.60
CA SER A 9 8.75 -21.57 13.28
C SER A 9 7.32 -21.05 13.34
N LEU A 10 6.36 -21.87 12.92
CA LEU A 10 4.94 -21.53 12.92
C LEU A 10 4.16 -22.57 13.75
N PRO A 11 3.15 -22.15 14.52
CA PRO A 11 2.15 -23.08 15.06
C PRO A 11 1.47 -23.89 13.94
N GLU A 12 1.06 -25.12 14.25
CA GLU A 12 0.47 -26.04 13.27
C GLU A 12 -0.71 -25.44 12.47
N PRO A 13 -1.65 -24.67 13.08
CA PRO A 13 -2.72 -24.04 12.30
C PRO A 13 -2.22 -23.04 11.26
N MET A 14 -1.18 -22.27 11.59
CA MET A 14 -0.59 -21.30 10.65
C MET A 14 0.18 -22.01 9.54
N LYS A 15 0.90 -23.08 9.86
CA LYS A 15 1.58 -23.91 8.86
C LYS A 15 0.56 -24.49 7.86
N SER A 16 -0.49 -25.14 8.36
CA SER A 16 -1.56 -25.70 7.54
C SER A 16 -2.24 -24.65 6.66
N TRP A 17 -2.47 -23.45 7.20
CA TRP A 17 -2.99 -22.33 6.41
C TRP A 17 -2.05 -21.96 5.27
N VAL A 18 -0.76 -21.76 5.55
CA VAL A 18 0.24 -21.36 4.55
C VAL A 18 0.42 -22.44 3.47
N GLU A 19 0.43 -23.72 3.85
CA GLU A 19 0.47 -24.84 2.89
C GLU A 19 -0.78 -24.91 2.01
N SER A 20 -1.96 -24.55 2.54
CA SER A 20 -3.19 -24.50 1.72
C SER A 20 -3.09 -23.46 0.59
N ARG A 21 -2.32 -22.38 0.80
CA ARG A 21 -2.11 -21.32 -0.19
C ARG A 21 -1.25 -21.76 -1.38
N THR A 22 -0.52 -22.88 -1.29
CA THR A 22 0.25 -23.39 -2.44
C THR A 22 -0.55 -24.39 -3.27
N ARG A 23 -1.66 -24.92 -2.72
CA ARG A 23 -2.49 -25.94 -3.40
C ARG A 23 -3.36 -25.37 -4.51
N ASP A 24 -3.63 -24.06 -4.47
CA ASP A 24 -4.43 -23.35 -5.48
C ASP A 24 -3.65 -23.07 -6.78
N GLY A 25 -2.36 -23.45 -6.84
CA GLY A 25 -1.48 -23.24 -8.00
C GLY A 25 -0.95 -21.82 -8.16
N ARG A 26 -1.33 -20.88 -7.27
CA ARG A 26 -0.86 -19.49 -7.32
C ARG A 26 0.59 -19.33 -6.86
N TYR A 27 1.04 -20.20 -5.96
CA TYR A 27 2.39 -20.17 -5.41
C TYR A 27 3.02 -21.56 -5.52
N SER A 28 4.26 -21.63 -6.02
CA SER A 28 4.96 -22.90 -6.21
C SER A 28 5.45 -23.52 -4.90
N ASN A 29 5.65 -22.70 -3.86
CA ASN A 29 6.03 -23.15 -2.52
C ASN A 29 5.67 -22.09 -1.45
N VAL A 30 5.84 -22.46 -0.19
CA VAL A 30 5.59 -21.60 0.97
C VAL A 30 6.45 -20.34 0.96
N SER A 31 7.73 -20.45 0.60
CA SER A 31 8.63 -19.30 0.53
C SER A 31 8.19 -18.28 -0.52
N ASP A 32 7.59 -18.71 -1.62
CA ASP A 32 7.04 -17.80 -2.64
C ASP A 32 5.85 -17.01 -2.09
N TYR A 33 4.95 -17.69 -1.36
CA TYR A 33 3.85 -17.04 -0.67
C TYR A 33 4.33 -16.03 0.37
N VAL A 34 5.31 -16.40 1.21
CA VAL A 34 5.88 -15.51 2.23
C VAL A 34 6.56 -14.30 1.60
N ARG A 35 7.33 -14.47 0.52
CA ARG A 35 7.95 -13.34 -0.19
C ARG A 35 6.91 -12.39 -0.78
N ASP A 36 5.81 -12.91 -1.31
CA ASP A 36 4.71 -12.08 -1.79
C ASP A 36 4.03 -11.30 -0.65
N LEU A 37 3.80 -11.93 0.51
CA LEU A 37 3.28 -11.23 1.69
C LEU A 37 4.21 -10.08 2.13
N ILE A 38 5.53 -10.31 2.15
CA ILE A 38 6.51 -9.28 2.49
C ILE A 38 6.44 -8.12 1.50
N ARG A 39 6.34 -8.38 0.19
CA ARG A 39 6.20 -7.32 -0.82
C ARG A 39 4.92 -6.52 -0.62
N ARG A 40 3.80 -7.19 -0.36
CA ARG A 40 2.51 -6.52 -0.11
C ARG A 40 2.56 -5.65 1.14
N ASP A 41 3.20 -6.13 2.20
CA ASP A 41 3.43 -5.34 3.41
C ASP A 41 4.26 -4.09 3.10
N GLN A 42 5.40 -4.25 2.42
CA GLN A 42 6.23 -3.12 2.00
C GLN A 42 5.46 -2.10 1.15
N SER A 43 4.70 -2.56 0.15
CA SER A 43 3.88 -1.67 -0.68
C SER A 43 2.82 -0.94 0.12
N ARG A 44 2.19 -1.61 1.11
CA ARG A 44 1.21 -0.98 2.00
C ARG A 44 1.87 0.08 2.89
N GLN A 45 3.03 -0.22 3.47
CA GLN A 45 3.77 0.74 4.29
C GLN A 45 4.18 1.96 3.47
N GLN A 46 4.64 1.75 2.23
CA GLN A 46 5.00 2.85 1.33
C GLN A 46 3.79 3.73 1.00
N ALA A 47 2.63 3.13 0.69
CA ALA A 47 1.42 3.89 0.41
C ALA A 47 0.93 4.69 1.63
N ILE A 48 1.03 4.11 2.83
CA ILE A 48 0.70 4.83 4.07
C ILE A 48 1.63 6.03 4.26
N ALA A 49 2.94 5.83 4.10
CA ALA A 49 3.93 6.91 4.25
C ALA A 49 3.70 8.03 3.23
N GLU A 50 3.34 7.69 1.99
CA GLU A 50 3.02 8.67 0.94
C GLU A 50 1.78 9.51 1.30
N ILE A 51 0.69 8.85 1.71
CA ILE A 51 -0.54 9.54 2.12
C ILE A 51 -0.30 10.44 3.34
N GLN A 52 0.49 9.97 4.31
CA GLN A 52 0.86 10.78 5.48
C GLN A 52 1.66 12.01 5.08
N ALA A 53 2.64 11.87 4.18
CA ALA A 53 3.43 12.99 3.69
C ALA A 53 2.56 14.05 2.97
N LEU A 54 1.60 13.61 2.15
CA LEU A 54 0.65 14.51 1.48
C LEU A 54 -0.30 15.20 2.48
N ALA A 55 -0.75 14.48 3.51
CA ALA A 55 -1.55 15.08 4.58
C ALA A 55 -0.74 16.14 5.35
N ASP A 56 0.51 15.86 5.69
CA ASP A 56 1.41 16.80 6.35
C ASP A 56 1.74 18.02 5.49
N GLU A 57 1.82 17.85 4.16
CA GLU A 57 1.94 18.95 3.21
C GLU A 57 0.67 19.83 3.24
N GLY A 58 -0.52 19.23 3.17
CA GLY A 58 -1.79 19.95 3.25
C GLY A 58 -1.99 20.68 4.59
N MET A 59 -1.60 20.07 5.70
CA MET A 59 -1.66 20.74 7.01
C MET A 59 -0.70 21.93 7.12
N ARG A 60 0.40 21.92 6.35
CA ARG A 60 1.36 23.01 6.26
C ARG A 60 1.03 24.01 5.14
N SER A 61 0.01 23.78 4.32
CA SER A 61 -0.32 24.64 3.17
C SER A 61 -1.00 25.96 3.56
N GLY A 62 -1.19 26.21 4.86
CA GLY A 62 -1.82 27.41 5.40
C GLY A 62 -3.19 27.13 6.03
N GLU A 63 -3.87 28.19 6.47
CA GLU A 63 -5.18 28.05 7.10
C GLU A 63 -6.25 27.62 6.09
N ALA A 64 -7.08 26.65 6.50
CA ALA A 64 -8.22 26.20 5.70
C ALA A 64 -9.20 27.35 5.46
N GLN A 65 -9.63 27.49 4.21
CA GLN A 65 -10.60 28.49 3.79
C GLN A 65 -11.90 27.82 3.34
N PRO A 66 -13.06 28.50 3.46
CA PRO A 66 -14.32 28.03 2.87
C PRO A 66 -14.17 27.76 1.37
N PHE A 67 -14.71 26.65 0.89
CA PHE A 67 -14.62 26.25 -0.51
C PHE A 67 -15.97 26.41 -1.23
N ASP A 68 -16.01 27.30 -2.22
CA ASP A 68 -17.14 27.45 -3.15
C ASP A 68 -16.84 26.72 -4.47
N MET A 69 -17.54 25.61 -4.68
CA MET A 69 -17.39 24.79 -5.88
C MET A 69 -17.82 25.52 -7.15
N ALA A 70 -18.87 26.35 -7.10
CA ALA A 70 -19.39 27.03 -8.28
C ALA A 70 -18.38 28.08 -8.77
N ALA A 71 -17.88 28.92 -7.85
CA ALA A 71 -16.85 29.91 -8.15
C ALA A 71 -15.53 29.25 -8.62
N PHE A 72 -15.15 28.12 -8.03
CA PHE A 72 -13.96 27.38 -8.45
C PHE A 72 -14.07 26.89 -9.90
N LEU A 73 -15.21 26.26 -10.27
CA LEU A 73 -15.42 25.76 -11.64
C LEU A 73 -15.45 26.89 -12.66
N GLU A 74 -16.11 28.01 -12.35
CA GLU A 74 -16.12 29.20 -13.20
C GLU A 74 -14.70 29.70 -13.48
N SER A 75 -13.86 29.82 -12.42
CA SER A 75 -12.46 30.24 -12.55
C SER A 75 -11.61 29.33 -13.46
N LYS A 76 -11.87 28.02 -13.45
CA LYS A 76 -11.15 27.04 -14.28
C LYS A 76 -11.56 27.10 -15.75
N THR A 77 -12.82 27.41 -16.04
CA THR A 77 -13.32 27.57 -17.41
C THR A 77 -12.97 28.93 -18.03
N ALA A 78 -12.88 29.99 -17.20
CA ALA A 78 -12.54 31.34 -17.64
C ALA A 78 -11.08 31.48 -18.11
N GLY A 79 -10.15 30.67 -17.59
CA GLY A 79 -8.74 30.65 -18.00
C GLY A 79 -8.43 29.85 -19.28
N THR A 80 -9.45 29.35 -20.00
CA THR A 80 -9.30 28.57 -21.25
C THR A 80 -9.64 29.41 -22.51
N ARG A 81 -9.55 30.74 -22.44
CA ARG A 81 -9.64 31.63 -23.61
C ARG A 81 -8.48 32.59 -23.68
#